data_AF-A0A319C403-F1
#
_entry.id   AF-A0A319C403-F1
#
_cell.length_a   1.000
_cell.length_b   1.000
_cell.length_c   1.000
_cell.angle_alpha   90.00
_cell.angle_beta   90.00
_cell.angle_gamma   90.00
#
_symmetry.space_group_name_H-M   'P 1'
#
loop_
_entity.id
_entity.type
_entity.pdbx_description
1 polymer ?
#
loop_
_entity_poly.entity_id
_entity_poly.type
_entity_poly.pdbx_seq_one_letter_code
_entity_poly.pdbx_strand_id
1 'polypeptide(L)'
;IRYQVVHEMPFIATQQLALNSPARVKITHLYENRPRDTLWSSFGLRLLLDYKSVVRSWAMGRSRVAFRKALADRGYDQDGRAISSFPRPTAEATQIAGLRGSIDFTVREEVITAKSPDIEKDMREIVDRIIK
;
A
#
# COMPACT_ATOMS: atom_id res chain seq x y z
N ILE A 1 -8.49 -19.44 -9.53
CA ILE A 1 -7.60 -18.25 -9.42
C ILE A 1 -8.42 -17.17 -8.74
N ARG A 2 -8.09 -16.81 -7.48
CA ARG A 2 -9.02 -16.15 -6.53
C ARG A 2 -8.85 -14.63 -6.41
N TYR A 3 -8.24 -13.97 -7.39
CA TYR A 3 -8.11 -12.52 -7.35
C TYR A 3 -8.38 -11.95 -8.74
N GLN A 4 -9.48 -11.21 -8.85
CA GLN A 4 -9.71 -10.29 -9.95
C GLN A 4 -9.14 -8.94 -9.50
N VAL A 5 -8.04 -8.52 -10.12
CA VAL A 5 -7.46 -7.20 -9.88
C VAL A 5 -8.34 -6.19 -10.61
N VAL A 6 -9.42 -5.77 -9.96
CA VAL A 6 -10.20 -4.63 -10.42
C VAL A 6 -9.46 -3.39 -9.95
N HIS A 7 -9.00 -2.58 -10.89
CA HIS A 7 -8.45 -1.27 -10.60
C HIS A 7 -9.60 -0.32 -10.22
N GLU A 8 -10.09 -0.43 -8.98
CA GLU A 8 -11.09 0.49 -8.47
C GLU A 8 -10.40 1.77 -8.00
N MET A 9 -10.78 2.89 -8.62
CA MET A 9 -10.32 4.19 -8.18
C MET A 9 -10.89 4.46 -6.77
N PRO A 10 -10.06 4.87 -5.79
CA PRO A 10 -10.52 5.13 -4.44
C PRO A 10 -11.59 6.23 -4.46
N PHE A 11 -12.60 6.08 -3.61
CA PHE A 11 -13.79 6.94 -3.55
C PHE A 11 -13.48 8.44 -3.62
N ILE A 12 -12.44 8.91 -2.90
CA ILE A 12 -12.05 10.32 -2.89
C ILE A 12 -11.57 10.78 -4.27
N ALA A 13 -10.79 9.96 -4.99
CA ALA A 13 -10.35 10.29 -6.33
C ALA A 13 -11.55 10.31 -7.30
N THR A 14 -12.49 9.36 -7.17
CA THR A 14 -13.74 9.35 -7.95
C THR A 14 -14.57 10.60 -7.71
N GLN A 15 -14.71 11.02 -6.45
CA GLN A 15 -15.43 12.23 -6.07
C GLN A 15 -14.74 13.48 -6.63
N GLN A 16 -13.41 13.55 -6.61
CA GLN A 16 -12.65 14.67 -7.15
C GLN A 16 -12.64 14.71 -8.69
N LEU A 17 -12.88 13.58 -9.37
CA LEU A 17 -13.12 13.57 -10.82
C LEU A 17 -14.54 14.01 -11.17
N ALA A 18 -15.52 13.68 -10.31
CA ALA A 18 -16.91 14.09 -10.48
C ALA A 18 -17.12 15.59 -10.20
N LEU A 19 -16.40 16.14 -9.21
CA LEU A 19 -16.31 17.57 -8.98
C LEU A 19 -15.36 18.16 -10.02
N ASN A 20 -15.74 19.22 -10.73
CA ASN A 20 -14.84 19.94 -11.66
C ASN A 20 -13.75 20.72 -10.90
N SER A 21 -12.97 20.05 -10.05
CA SER A 21 -11.92 20.65 -9.26
C SER A 21 -10.62 20.77 -10.07
N PRO A 22 -9.73 21.72 -9.75
CA PRO A 22 -8.39 21.80 -10.36
C PRO A 22 -7.58 20.51 -10.17
N ALA A 23 -7.88 19.72 -9.13
CA ALA A 23 -7.23 18.44 -8.87
C ALA A 23 -7.58 17.38 -9.93
N ARG A 24 -8.71 17.53 -10.64
CA ARG A 24 -9.17 16.59 -11.67
C ARG A 24 -8.09 16.31 -12.72
N VAL A 25 -7.47 17.34 -13.28
CA VAL A 25 -6.45 17.19 -14.35
C VAL A 25 -5.30 16.33 -13.87
N LYS A 26 -4.81 16.58 -12.65
CA LYS A 26 -3.72 15.83 -12.05
C LYS A 26 -4.12 14.38 -11.75
N ILE A 27 -5.33 14.17 -11.24
CA ILE A 27 -5.85 12.84 -10.91
C ILE A 27 -6.03 12.03 -12.21
N THR A 28 -6.70 12.58 -13.23
CA THR A 28 -6.87 11.94 -14.54
C THR A 28 -5.52 11.54 -15.14
N HIS A 29 -4.56 12.48 -15.21
CA HIS A 29 -3.24 12.20 -15.75
C HIS A 29 -2.48 11.12 -14.96
N LEU A 30 -2.60 11.10 -13.63
CA LEU A 30 -2.00 10.08 -12.77
C LEU A 30 -2.56 8.67 -13.03
N TYR A 31 -3.86 8.57 -13.26
CA TYR A 31 -4.52 7.29 -13.53
C TYR A 31 -4.30 6.82 -14.98
N GLU A 32 -4.22 7.73 -15.95
CA GLU A 32 -3.91 7.41 -17.35
C GLU A 32 -2.48 6.90 -17.54
N ASN A 33 -1.49 7.55 -16.91
CA ASN A 33 -0.07 7.21 -17.06
C ASN A 33 0.42 6.25 -15.97
N ARG A 34 -0.49 5.55 -15.31
CA ARG A 34 -0.19 4.71 -14.16
C ARG A 34 0.63 3.47 -14.59
N PRO A 35 1.86 3.25 -14.06
CA PRO A 35 2.62 2.04 -14.38
C PRO A 35 1.90 0.79 -13.87
N ARG A 36 1.66 -0.15 -14.79
CA ARG A 36 0.91 -1.40 -14.53
C ARG A 36 1.73 -2.48 -13.85
N ASP A 37 3.04 -2.29 -13.77
CA ASP A 37 4.02 -3.23 -13.20
C ASP A 37 4.32 -2.99 -11.72
N THR A 38 3.53 -2.15 -11.07
CA THR A 38 3.74 -1.68 -9.69
C THR A 38 2.59 -2.12 -8.79
N LEU A 39 2.91 -2.42 -7.54
CA LEU A 39 1.95 -2.63 -6.47
C LEU A 39 1.44 -1.29 -5.97
N TRP A 40 0.15 -1.05 -6.12
CA TRP A 40 -0.49 0.15 -5.61
C TRP A 40 -0.98 -0.10 -4.19
N SER A 41 -0.50 0.68 -3.22
CA SER A 41 -1.00 0.61 -1.84
C SER A 41 -1.72 1.90 -1.47
N SER A 42 -2.89 1.78 -0.88
CA SER A 42 -3.67 2.89 -0.34
C SER A 42 -3.97 2.65 1.13
N PHE A 43 -4.04 3.72 1.92
CA PHE A 43 -4.33 3.65 3.36
C PHE A 43 -5.53 4.55 3.65
N GLY A 44 -6.66 3.92 3.98
CA GLY A 44 -7.90 4.57 4.35
C GLY A 44 -7.94 4.98 5.81
N LEU A 45 -8.52 6.15 6.06
CA LEU A 45 -8.70 6.77 7.37
C LEU A 45 -10.13 6.64 7.93
N ARG A 46 -10.97 5.82 7.30
CA ARG A 46 -12.42 5.78 7.58
C ARG A 46 -12.74 5.56 9.05
N LEU A 47 -11.96 4.71 9.74
CA LEU A 47 -12.14 4.40 11.16
C LEU A 47 -11.47 5.39 12.11
N LEU A 48 -10.77 6.41 11.59
CA LEU A 48 -10.06 7.39 12.41
C LEU A 48 -10.63 8.80 12.26
N LEU A 49 -11.79 8.97 11.60
CA LEU A 49 -12.33 10.29 11.26
C LEU A 49 -12.61 11.16 12.49
N ASP A 50 -13.00 10.55 13.60
CA ASP A 50 -13.32 11.24 14.87
C ASP A 50 -12.07 11.75 15.61
N TYR A 51 -10.89 11.27 15.24
CA TYR A 51 -9.63 11.70 15.83
C TYR A 51 -9.10 12.97 15.19
N LYS A 52 -8.30 13.75 15.94
CA LYS A 52 -7.59 14.93 15.42
C LYS A 52 -6.69 14.57 14.23
N SER A 53 -6.51 15.50 13.31
CA SER A 53 -5.69 15.32 12.09
C SER A 53 -4.27 14.82 12.37
N VAL A 54 -3.64 15.32 13.43
CA VAL A 54 -2.29 14.91 13.86
C VAL A 54 -2.25 13.41 14.20
N VAL A 55 -3.26 12.91 14.92
CA VAL A 55 -3.37 11.50 15.31
C VAL A 55 -3.58 10.62 14.08
N ARG A 56 -4.45 11.04 13.16
CA ARG A 56 -4.70 10.33 11.89
C ARG A 56 -3.44 10.21 11.05
N SER A 57 -2.72 11.33 10.86
CA SER A 57 -1.46 11.36 10.11
C SER A 57 -0.39 10.51 10.75
N TRP A 58 -0.30 10.51 12.09
CA TRP A 58 0.65 9.72 12.84
C TRP A 58 0.38 8.20 12.71
N ALA A 59 -0.87 7.76 12.89
CA ALA A 59 -1.27 6.36 12.74
C ALA A 59 -1.02 5.84 11.31
N MET A 60 -1.34 6.64 10.29
CA MET A 60 -1.01 6.30 8.90
C MET A 60 0.50 6.23 8.66
N GLY A 61 1.25 7.20 9.17
CA GLY A 61 2.69 7.27 8.97
C GLY A 61 3.37 5.99 9.46
N ARG A 62 3.04 5.55 10.68
CA ARG A 62 3.59 4.32 11.26
C ARG A 62 3.19 3.07 10.47
N SER A 63 1.93 2.97 10.07
CA SER A 63 1.43 1.86 9.24
C SER A 63 2.19 1.77 7.90
N ARG A 64 2.39 2.92 7.22
CA ARG A 64 3.13 2.98 5.95
C ARG A 64 4.60 2.61 6.12
N VAL A 65 5.24 3.09 7.19
CA VAL A 65 6.65 2.76 7.48
C VAL A 65 6.81 1.26 7.74
N ALA A 66 5.94 0.68 8.57
CA ALA A 66 5.95 -0.75 8.85
C ALA A 66 5.72 -1.60 7.59
N PHE A 67 4.79 -1.20 6.73
CA PHE A 67 4.54 -1.87 5.45
C PHE A 67 5.75 -1.80 4.50
N ARG A 68 6.35 -0.63 4.33
CA ARG A 68 7.56 -0.46 3.50
C ARG A 68 8.73 -1.27 4.03
N LYS A 69 8.91 -1.31 5.35
CA LYS A 69 9.93 -2.14 5.99
C LYS A 69 9.70 -3.62 5.69
N ALA A 70 8.46 -4.10 5.85
CA ALA A 70 8.10 -5.48 5.54
C ALA A 70 8.32 -5.86 4.07
N LEU A 71 8.10 -4.94 3.12
CA LEU A 71 8.44 -5.15 1.70
C LEU A 71 9.96 -5.21 1.48
N ALA A 72 10.71 -4.26 2.07
CA ALA A 72 12.16 -4.20 1.95
C ALA A 72 12.85 -5.43 2.55
N ASP A 73 12.39 -5.91 3.70
CA ASP A 73 12.87 -7.15 4.35
C ASP A 73 12.73 -8.37 3.43
N ARG A 74 11.79 -8.32 2.47
CA ARG A 74 11.52 -9.37 1.49
C ARG A 74 12.04 -9.03 0.10
N GLY A 75 12.93 -8.03 0.00
CA GLY A 75 13.59 -7.63 -1.24
C GLY A 75 12.67 -7.00 -2.28
N TYR A 76 11.59 -6.34 -1.85
CA TYR A 76 10.75 -5.50 -2.70
C TYR A 76 10.95 -4.02 -2.38
N ASP A 77 10.84 -3.18 -3.40
CA ASP A 77 10.79 -1.73 -3.27
C ASP A 77 9.43 -1.26 -2.69
N GLN A 78 9.31 0.03 -2.36
CA GLN A 78 8.08 0.65 -1.86
C GLN A 78 6.89 0.46 -2.82
N ASP A 79 7.19 0.33 -4.12
CA ASP A 79 6.25 0.12 -5.21
C ASP A 79 6.04 -1.37 -5.53
N GLY A 80 6.50 -2.29 -4.67
CA GLY A 80 6.37 -3.74 -4.85
C GLY A 80 7.20 -4.33 -5.99
N ARG A 81 8.15 -3.57 -6.53
CA ARG A 81 9.10 -4.05 -7.55
C ARG A 81 10.18 -4.90 -6.90
N ALA A 82 10.58 -5.99 -7.53
CA ALA A 82 11.68 -6.81 -7.03
C ALA A 82 13.01 -6.04 -7.13
N ILE A 83 13.77 -5.99 -6.03
CA ILE A 83 15.09 -5.37 -5.99
C ILE A 83 16.09 -6.41 -6.50
N SER A 84 16.70 -6.15 -7.67
CA SER A 84 17.63 -7.07 -8.34
C SER A 84 18.93 -7.34 -7.55
N SER A 85 19.32 -6.42 -6.67
CA SER A 85 20.53 -6.52 -5.84
C SER A 85 20.33 -7.24 -4.51
N PHE A 86 19.11 -7.68 -4.18
CA PHE A 86 18.83 -8.31 -2.89
C PHE A 86 19.34 -9.77 -2.87
N PRO A 87 20.23 -10.15 -1.95
CA PRO A 87 20.80 -11.50 -1.90
C PRO A 87 19.71 -12.51 -1.53
N ARG A 88 19.42 -13.45 -2.44
CA ARG A 88 18.45 -14.53 -2.21
C ARG A 88 19.01 -15.90 -2.62
N PRO A 89 18.57 -16.99 -1.97
CA PRO A 89 18.95 -18.33 -2.37
C PRO A 89 18.45 -18.64 -3.78
N THR A 90 19.30 -19.31 -4.57
CA THR A 90 19.18 -19.54 -6.03
C THR A 90 17.86 -20.18 -6.48
N ALA A 91 17.13 -20.85 -5.58
CA ALA A 91 15.83 -21.46 -5.87
C ALA A 91 14.69 -20.46 -6.06
N GLU A 92 14.81 -19.22 -5.55
CA GLU A 92 13.79 -18.16 -5.66
C GLU A 92 14.13 -17.10 -6.73
N ALA A 93 15.34 -17.16 -7.29
CA ALA A 93 15.87 -16.13 -8.19
C ALA A 93 15.17 -16.08 -9.55
N THR A 94 14.46 -17.14 -9.95
CA THR A 94 13.92 -17.28 -11.31
C THR A 94 12.49 -16.75 -11.48
N GLN A 95 11.76 -16.40 -10.41
CA GLN A 95 10.31 -16.17 -10.50
C GLN A 95 9.75 -15.04 -9.62
N ILE A 96 10.51 -14.00 -9.28
CA ILE A 96 9.87 -12.84 -8.64
C ILE A 96 9.41 -11.87 -9.72
N ALA A 97 8.25 -12.18 -10.31
CA ALA A 97 7.46 -11.15 -10.97
C ALA A 97 7.15 -10.07 -9.92
N GLY A 98 7.35 -8.79 -10.26
CA GLY A 98 7.01 -7.69 -9.36
C GLY A 98 5.57 -7.84 -8.87
N LEU A 99 5.32 -7.49 -7.60
CA LEU A 99 3.97 -7.52 -7.06
C LEU A 99 3.13 -6.54 -7.87
N ARG A 100 2.12 -7.07 -8.57
CA ARG A 100 1.18 -6.30 -9.38
C ARG A 100 -0.17 -6.33 -8.71
N GLY A 101 -0.82 -5.16 -8.63
CA GLY A 101 -2.17 -5.09 -8.10
C GLY A 101 -2.43 -3.80 -7.34
N SER A 102 -3.56 -3.77 -6.64
CA SER A 102 -3.93 -2.69 -5.74
C SER A 102 -4.32 -3.30 -4.38
N ILE A 103 -3.85 -2.69 -3.30
CA ILE A 103 -4.13 -3.09 -1.93
C ILE A 103 -4.62 -1.87 -1.17
N ASP A 104 -5.79 -2.01 -0.56
CA ASP A 104 -6.38 -0.98 0.29
C ASP A 104 -6.32 -1.41 1.74
N PHE A 105 -5.56 -0.66 2.54
CA PHE A 105 -5.47 -0.83 3.97
C PHE A 105 -6.50 0.04 4.67
N THR A 106 -7.22 -0.51 5.65
CA THR A 106 -8.04 0.29 6.57
C THR A 106 -7.33 0.37 7.90
N VAL A 107 -6.85 1.56 8.29
CA VAL A 107 -6.17 1.75 9.57
C VAL A 107 -7.20 1.74 10.70
N ARG A 108 -7.05 0.81 11.64
CA ARG A 108 -7.89 0.69 12.84
C ARG A 108 -7.38 1.59 13.97
N GLU A 109 -8.27 1.91 14.90
CA GLU A 109 -7.97 2.72 16.10
C GLU A 109 -6.89 2.07 16.98
N GLU A 110 -6.83 0.74 17.01
CA GLU A 110 -5.84 -0.06 17.75
C GLU A 110 -4.39 0.35 17.43
N VAL A 111 -4.14 0.81 16.19
CA VAL A 111 -2.82 1.28 15.73
C VAL A 111 -2.34 2.50 16.51
N ILE A 112 -3.26 3.30 17.06
CA ILE A 112 -2.92 4.50 17.83
C ILE A 112 -2.20 4.11 19.13
N THR A 113 -2.70 3.09 19.82
CA THR A 113 -2.14 2.63 21.10
C THR A 113 -1.09 1.54 20.94
N ALA A 114 -1.06 0.86 19.79
CA ALA A 114 -0.14 -0.24 19.54
C ALA A 114 1.34 0.18 19.51
N LYS A 115 2.19 -0.71 20.02
CA LYS A 115 3.64 -0.53 19.97
C LYS A 115 4.13 -0.80 18.55
N SER A 116 5.23 -0.15 18.17
CA SER A 116 5.82 -0.31 16.84
C SER A 116 6.14 -1.77 16.46
N PRO A 117 6.71 -2.63 17.34
CA PRO A 117 6.99 -4.01 16.98
C PRO A 117 5.73 -4.83 16.65
N ASP A 118 4.61 -4.56 17.30
CA ASP A 118 3.35 -5.27 17.05
C ASP A 118 2.81 -4.92 15.66
N ILE A 119 2.82 -3.63 15.31
CA ILE A 119 2.43 -3.15 13.98
C ILE A 119 3.34 -3.72 12.89
N GLU A 120 4.66 -3.78 13.14
CA GLU A 120 5.61 -4.37 12.20
C GLU A 120 5.37 -5.87 12.01
N LYS A 121 5.02 -6.60 13.07
CA LYS A 121 4.68 -8.03 13.00
C LYS A 121 3.42 -8.25 12.15
N ASP A 122 2.36 -7.47 12.39
CA ASP A 122 1.11 -7.58 11.62
C ASP A 122 1.36 -7.30 10.14
N MET A 123 2.10 -6.23 9.81
CA MET A 123 2.45 -5.90 8.44
C MET A 123 3.34 -6.96 7.79
N ARG A 124 4.23 -7.58 8.56
CA ARG A 124 5.03 -8.72 8.09
C ARG A 124 4.13 -9.88 7.70
N GLU A 125 3.19 -10.29 8.55
CA GLU A 125 2.26 -11.38 8.24
C GLU A 125 1.37 -11.07 7.02
N ILE A 126 0.93 -9.81 6.87
CA ILE A 126 0.13 -9.39 5.72
C ILE A 126 0.95 -9.51 4.42
N VAL A 127 2.19 -9.00 4.41
CA VAL A 127 3.05 -9.08 3.22
C VAL A 127 3.39 -10.53 2.85
N ASP A 128 3.60 -11.42 3.83
CA ASP A 128 3.79 -12.85 3.54
C ASP A 128 2.59 -13.50 2.85
N ARG A 129 1.37 -13.08 3.20
CA ARG A 129 0.15 -13.56 2.54
C ARG A 129 -0.03 -13.03 1.12
N ILE A 130 0.55 -11.87 0.81
CA ILE A 130 0.48 -11.24 -0.51
C ILE A 130 1.46 -11.91 -1.49
N ILE A 131 2.61 -12.36 -1.00
CA ILE A 131 3.67 -12.95 -1.84
C ILE A 131 3.39 -14.42 -2.19
N LYS A 132 2.58 -15.12 -1.37
CA LYS A 132 2.17 -16.51 -1.61
C LYS A 132 1.06 -16.63 -2.64
#